data_AF-A0A511YEG7-F1
#
_entry.id   AF-A0A511YEG7-F1
#
_cell.length_a   1.000
_cell.length_b   1.000
_cell.length_c   1.000
_cell.angle_alpha   90.00
_cell.angle_beta   90.00
_cell.angle_gamma   90.00
#
_symmetry.space_group_name_H-M   'P 1'
#
loop_
_entity.id
_entity.type
_entity.pdbx_description
1 polymer ?
#
loop_
_entity_poly.entity_id
_entity_poly.type
_entity_poly.pdbx_seq_one_letter_code
_entity_poly.pdbx_strand_id
1 'polypeptide(L)'
;MIQEKLRNLRKQKGLSQEMMAKILSKDTSNYSRKERGETRIHDDEWRKLANALEVPLEMIKENDTNYAAQHDKRACNDYITEGNVNYYIPSFVIDSLREYTILLKEENNVLKKKLEELKTKIR
;
A
#
# COMPACT_ATOMS: atom_id res chain seq x y z
N MET A 1 0.00 9.29 -3.70
CA MET A 1 -0.23 9.26 -5.17
C MET A 1 -0.17 7.81 -5.69
N ILE A 2 -0.80 7.45 -6.82
CA ILE A 2 -0.87 6.05 -7.34
C ILE A 2 0.53 5.44 -7.50
N GLN A 3 1.47 6.20 -8.08
CA GLN A 3 2.83 5.76 -8.34
C GLN A 3 3.66 5.61 -7.06
N GLU A 4 3.29 6.34 -6.01
CA GLU A 4 3.88 6.23 -4.68
C GLU A 4 3.45 4.93 -3.99
N LYS A 5 2.20 4.49 -4.18
CA LYS A 5 1.73 3.18 -3.72
C LYS A 5 2.49 2.06 -4.43
N LEU A 6 2.64 2.14 -5.76
CA LEU A 6 3.43 1.19 -6.54
C LEU A 6 4.88 1.11 -6.01
N ARG A 7 5.52 2.25 -5.74
CA ARG A 7 6.88 2.31 -5.17
C ARG A 7 6.97 1.65 -3.79
N ASN A 8 5.99 1.89 -2.93
CA ASN A 8 5.96 1.31 -1.59
C ASN A 8 5.75 -0.20 -1.63
N LEU A 9 4.82 -0.69 -2.46
CA LEU A 9 4.58 -2.12 -2.67
C LEU A 9 5.83 -2.82 -3.20
N ARG A 10 6.51 -2.22 -4.19
CA ARG A 10 7.78 -2.74 -4.71
C ARG A 10 8.83 -2.90 -3.61
N LYS A 11 8.99 -1.90 -2.76
CA LYS A 11 9.93 -1.95 -1.63
C LYS A 11 9.54 -2.99 -0.58
N GLN A 12 8.26 -3.11 -0.27
CA GLN A 12 7.75 -4.14 0.67
C GLN A 12 8.03 -5.55 0.17
N LYS A 13 7.92 -5.78 -1.15
CA LYS A 13 8.25 -7.05 -1.80
C LYS A 13 9.75 -7.25 -2.06
N GLY A 14 10.60 -6.29 -1.69
CA GLY A 14 12.06 -6.38 -1.87
C GLY A 14 12.53 -6.33 -3.33
N LEU A 15 11.69 -5.86 -4.26
CA LEU A 15 12.00 -5.86 -5.69
C LEU A 15 12.80 -4.62 -6.08
N SER A 16 13.83 -4.78 -6.91
CA SER A 16 14.60 -3.66 -7.46
C SER A 16 13.88 -3.02 -8.65
N GLN A 17 14.17 -1.75 -8.95
CA GLN A 17 13.65 -1.10 -10.16
C GLN A 17 14.12 -1.81 -11.44
N GLU A 18 15.33 -2.39 -11.43
CA GLU A 18 15.85 -3.16 -12.56
C GLU A 18 15.03 -4.44 -12.79
N MET A 19 14.66 -5.14 -11.73
CA MET A 19 13.83 -6.35 -11.82
C MET A 19 12.44 -6.03 -12.38
N MET A 20 11.82 -4.93 -11.93
CA MET A 20 10.54 -4.47 -12.46
C MET A 20 10.63 -4.06 -13.92
N ALA A 21 11.75 -3.44 -14.33
CA ALA A 21 11.99 -3.10 -15.72
C ALA A 21 12.12 -4.36 -16.60
N LYS A 22 12.82 -5.40 -16.11
CA LYS A 22 12.92 -6.71 -16.79
C LYS A 22 11.55 -7.36 -17.00
N ILE A 23 10.67 -7.33 -16.00
CA ILE A 23 9.28 -7.83 -16.10
C ILE A 23 8.50 -7.12 -17.20
N LEU A 24 8.71 -5.81 -17.36
CA LEU A 24 8.08 -5.01 -18.40
C LEU A 24 8.78 -5.06 -19.75
N SER A 25 9.93 -5.75 -19.84
CA SER A 25 10.83 -5.71 -21.00
C SER A 25 11.21 -4.27 -21.37
N LYS A 26 11.49 -3.44 -20.35
CA LYS A 26 11.90 -2.04 -20.46
C LYS A 26 13.25 -1.83 -19.79
N ASP A 27 13.86 -0.68 -20.06
CA ASP A 27 15.04 -0.22 -19.34
C ASP A 27 14.67 0.33 -17.95
N THR A 28 15.65 0.31 -17.04
CA THR A 28 15.47 0.77 -15.65
C THR A 28 15.06 2.23 -15.57
N SER A 29 15.55 3.08 -16.47
CA SER A 29 15.20 4.50 -16.51
C SER A 29 13.73 4.71 -16.88
N ASN A 30 13.21 3.96 -17.84
CA ASN A 30 11.81 3.98 -18.25
C ASN A 30 10.89 3.56 -17.09
N TYR A 31 11.22 2.45 -16.41
CA TYR A 31 10.48 2.05 -15.21
C TYR A 31 10.57 3.12 -14.10
N SER A 32 11.74 3.71 -13.87
CA SER A 32 11.88 4.78 -12.88
C SER A 32 11.02 6.01 -13.19
N ARG A 33 10.86 6.38 -14.46
CA ARG A 33 9.97 7.49 -14.88
C ARG A 33 8.50 7.13 -14.62
N LYS A 34 8.11 5.90 -14.92
CA LYS A 34 6.77 5.36 -14.61
C LYS A 34 6.48 5.37 -13.11
N GLU A 35 7.43 4.94 -12.28
CA GLU A 35 7.32 4.94 -10.82
C GLU A 35 7.31 6.35 -10.20
N ARG A 36 7.83 7.36 -10.91
CA ARG A 36 7.74 8.78 -10.50
C ARG A 36 6.52 9.51 -11.08
N GLY A 37 5.73 8.85 -11.93
CA GLY A 37 4.58 9.46 -12.60
C GLY A 37 4.94 10.38 -13.78
N GLU A 38 6.21 10.40 -14.21
CA GLU A 38 6.67 11.15 -15.39
C GLU A 38 6.22 10.50 -16.70
N THR A 39 5.80 9.23 -16.67
CA THR A 39 5.35 8.48 -17.84
C THR A 39 4.15 7.62 -17.48
N ARG A 40 3.15 7.58 -18.36
CA ARG A 40 1.96 6.75 -18.17
C ARG A 40 2.32 5.27 -18.16
N ILE A 41 1.66 4.51 -17.29
CA ILE A 41 1.69 3.05 -17.28
C ILE A 41 0.44 2.57 -18.02
N HIS A 42 0.62 1.79 -19.06
CA HIS A 42 -0.47 1.21 -19.85
C HIS A 42 -1.12 0.04 -19.10
N ASP A 43 -2.36 -0.28 -19.44
CA ASP A 43 -3.14 -1.33 -18.77
C ASP A 43 -2.46 -2.70 -18.80
N ASP A 44 -1.79 -3.04 -19.89
CA ASP A 44 -1.03 -4.29 -20.00
C ASP A 44 0.20 -4.30 -19.10
N GLU A 45 0.86 -3.15 -18.95
CA GLU A 45 1.98 -3.00 -18.03
C GLU A 45 1.47 -3.09 -16.59
N TRP A 46 0.33 -2.49 -16.27
CA TRP A 46 -0.30 -2.63 -14.97
C TRP A 46 -0.61 -4.09 -14.60
N ARG A 47 -1.13 -4.88 -15.55
CA ARG A 47 -1.36 -6.33 -15.33
C ARG A 47 -0.05 -7.06 -15.03
N LYS A 48 1.01 -6.78 -15.79
CA LYS A 48 2.33 -7.40 -15.56
C LYS A 48 2.90 -7.04 -14.20
N LEU A 49 2.77 -5.78 -13.80
CA LEU A 49 3.20 -5.30 -12.48
C LEU A 49 2.39 -5.95 -11.35
N ALA A 50 1.07 -6.03 -11.51
CA ALA A 50 0.18 -6.68 -10.55
C ALA A 50 0.52 -8.16 -10.35
N ASN A 51 0.76 -8.88 -11.46
CA ASN A 51 1.19 -10.27 -11.41
C ASN A 51 2.54 -10.43 -10.71
N ALA A 52 3.52 -9.58 -11.01
CA ALA A 52 4.84 -9.65 -10.39
C ALA A 52 4.85 -9.27 -8.90
N LEU A 53 3.93 -8.41 -8.49
CA LEU A 53 3.75 -8.00 -7.09
C LEU A 53 2.79 -8.93 -6.33
N GLU A 54 2.16 -9.90 -7.01
CA GLU A 54 1.15 -10.83 -6.48
C GLU A 54 0.00 -10.11 -5.77
N VAL A 55 -0.47 -9.01 -6.36
CA VAL A 55 -1.56 -8.21 -5.81
C VAL A 55 -2.62 -7.96 -6.88
N PRO A 56 -3.90 -7.79 -6.50
CA PRO A 56 -4.96 -7.45 -7.44
C PRO A 56 -4.65 -6.13 -8.17
N LEU A 57 -5.02 -6.06 -9.44
CA LEU A 57 -4.82 -4.88 -10.29
C LEU A 57 -5.48 -3.64 -9.67
N GLU A 58 -6.67 -3.83 -9.08
CA GLU A 58 -7.50 -2.82 -8.43
C GLU A 58 -6.84 -2.24 -7.18
N MET A 59 -5.92 -2.97 -6.55
CA MET A 59 -5.18 -2.47 -5.38
C MET A 59 -4.01 -1.55 -5.76
N ILE A 60 -3.46 -1.69 -6.98
CA ILE A 60 -2.35 -0.85 -7.43
C ILE A 60 -2.82 0.26 -8.37
N LYS A 61 -3.74 -0.07 -9.29
CA LYS A 61 -4.35 0.85 -10.24
C LYS A 61 -5.61 1.42 -9.59
N GLU A 62 -5.44 2.49 -8.82
CA GLU A 62 -6.56 3.30 -8.36
C GLU A 62 -7.31 3.78 -9.61
N ASN A 63 -8.60 3.43 -9.75
CA ASN A 63 -9.38 3.78 -10.94
C ASN A 63 -9.36 5.29 -11.15
N ASP A 64 -8.78 5.74 -12.26
CA ASP A 64 -8.88 7.13 -12.71
C ASP A 64 -10.33 7.41 -13.19
N THR A 65 -11.31 7.37 -12.29
CA THR A 65 -12.64 7.95 -12.55
C THR A 65 -12.60 9.47 -12.72
N ASN A 66 -11.42 10.10 -12.64
CA ASN A 66 -11.21 11.54 -12.78
C ASN A 66 -10.93 12.03 -14.21
N TYR A 67 -10.93 11.16 -15.24
CA TYR A 67 -10.75 11.64 -16.62
C TYR A 67 -11.98 12.30 -17.27
N ALA A 68 -13.10 12.44 -16.54
CA ALA A 68 -14.28 13.18 -17.01
C ALA A 68 -14.57 14.49 -16.22
N ALA A 69 -13.72 14.88 -15.27
CA ALA A 69 -13.94 16.09 -14.44
C ALA A 69 -13.05 17.28 -14.85
N GLN A 70 -12.62 17.34 -16.12
CA GLN A 70 -12.06 18.57 -16.71
C GLN A 70 -13.17 19.54 -17.13
N HIS A 71 -14.04 19.87 -16.18
CA HIS A 71 -14.80 21.12 -16.22
C HIS A 71 -15.17 21.45 -14.78
N ASP A 72 -14.17 21.88 -14.00
CA ASP A 72 -14.29 22.99 -13.04
C ASP A 72 -13.01 23.08 -12.21
N LYS A 73 -12.00 23.76 -12.78
CA LYS A 73 -10.90 24.30 -12.01
C LYS A 73 -11.36 25.56 -11.27
N ARG A 74 -11.87 25.42 -10.05
CA ARG A 74 -11.79 26.42 -8.96
C ARG A 74 -11.91 25.62 -7.65
N ALA A 75 -11.00 25.61 -6.70
CA ALA A 75 -9.85 26.46 -6.41
C ALA A 75 -8.84 25.64 -5.58
N CYS A 76 -7.57 25.97 -5.74
CA CYS A 76 -6.57 25.70 -4.72
C CYS A 76 -6.90 26.58 -3.49
N ASN A 77 -7.00 25.98 -2.31
CA ASN A 77 -6.66 26.56 -1.01
C ASN A 77 -6.72 25.39 -0.01
N ASP A 78 -5.60 24.97 0.57
CA ASP A 78 -5.00 25.64 1.73
C ASP A 78 -6.08 26.20 2.66
N TYR A 79 -6.69 25.35 3.47
CA TYR A 79 -7.07 25.65 4.85
C TYR A 79 -7.29 24.30 5.55
N ILE A 80 -6.54 24.10 6.64
CA ILE A 80 -6.99 23.28 7.75
C ILE A 80 -8.39 23.78 8.10
N THR A 81 -9.41 22.95 7.93
CA THR A 81 -10.75 23.25 8.46
C THR A 81 -11.27 21.99 9.13
N GLU A 82 -11.47 22.15 10.43
CA GLU A 82 -12.15 21.24 11.33
C GLU A 82 -13.46 20.74 10.70
N GLY A 83 -13.50 19.48 10.31
CA GLY A 83 -14.65 18.91 9.64
C GLY A 83 -14.38 17.49 9.19
N ASN A 84 -14.71 16.54 10.08
CA ASN A 84 -14.63 15.09 9.91
C ASN A 84 -14.66 14.61 8.44
N VAL A 85 -13.49 14.34 7.87
CA VAL A 85 -13.36 13.59 6.62
C VAL A 85 -13.60 12.12 6.98
N ASN A 86 -14.85 11.67 6.83
CA ASN A 86 -15.21 10.29 7.10
C ASN A 86 -14.69 9.40 5.96
N TYR A 87 -13.47 8.89 6.12
CA TYR A 87 -12.90 7.89 5.22
C TYR A 87 -13.66 6.57 5.40
N TYR A 88 -14.35 6.11 4.36
CA TYR A 88 -15.02 4.80 4.36
C TYR A 88 -13.97 3.69 4.41
N ILE A 89 -13.87 3.02 5.55
CA ILE A 89 -13.01 1.83 5.74
C ILE A 89 -13.88 0.59 5.50
N PRO A 90 -13.55 -0.29 4.53
CA PRO A 90 -14.29 -1.52 4.30
C PRO A 90 -14.31 -2.45 5.53
N SER A 91 -15.46 -3.04 5.83
CA SER A 91 -15.68 -3.86 7.02
C SER A 91 -14.68 -5.02 7.16
N PHE A 92 -14.32 -5.68 6.04
CA PHE A 92 -13.36 -6.79 6.06
C PHE A 92 -11.97 -6.37 6.60
N VAL A 93 -11.56 -5.12 6.37
CA VAL A 93 -10.30 -4.59 6.88
C VAL A 93 -10.40 -4.45 8.40
N ILE A 94 -11.52 -3.92 8.89
CA ILE A 94 -11.78 -3.78 10.32
C ILE A 94 -11.77 -5.15 11.02
N ASP A 95 -12.40 -6.15 10.41
CA ASP A 95 -12.49 -7.50 10.97
C ASP A 95 -11.12 -8.18 11.00
N SER A 96 -10.35 -8.11 9.90
CA SER A 96 -8.98 -8.65 9.85
C SER A 96 -8.05 -8.00 10.91
N LEU A 97 -8.18 -6.68 11.12
CA LEU A 97 -7.40 -5.96 12.14
C LEU A 97 -7.82 -6.37 13.55
N ARG A 98 -9.11 -6.61 13.79
CA ARG A 98 -9.61 -7.09 15.08
C ARG A 98 -9.06 -8.49 15.40
N GLU A 99 -9.13 -9.41 14.44
CA GLU A 99 -8.58 -10.76 14.59
C GLU A 99 -7.08 -10.72 14.93
N TYR A 100 -6.32 -9.92 14.18
CA TYR A 100 -4.89 -9.74 14.44
C TYR A 100 -4.62 -9.15 15.84
N THR A 101 -5.44 -8.20 16.28
CA THR A 101 -5.33 -7.60 17.62
C THR A 101 -5.58 -8.63 18.73
N ILE A 102 -6.51 -9.57 18.51
CA ILE A 102 -6.79 -10.65 19.47
C ILE A 102 -5.58 -11.56 19.59
N LEU A 103 -5.05 -12.05 18.46
CA LEU A 103 -3.88 -12.94 18.44
C LEU A 103 -2.67 -12.32 19.14
N LEU A 104 -2.35 -11.06 18.81
CA LEU A 104 -1.24 -10.35 19.45
C LEU A 104 -1.41 -10.20 20.96
N LYS A 105 -2.64 -9.98 21.44
CA LYS A 105 -2.91 -9.87 22.88
C LYS A 105 -2.70 -11.20 23.60
N GLU A 106 -3.12 -12.29 22.99
CA GLU A 106 -2.92 -13.64 23.52
C GLU A 106 -1.44 -13.99 23.61
N GLU A 107 -0.68 -13.77 22.54
CA GLU A 107 0.76 -14.00 22.53
C GLU A 107 1.49 -13.17 23.59
N ASN A 108 1.14 -11.88 23.72
CA ASN A 108 1.69 -11.02 24.75
C ASN A 108 1.39 -11.53 26.17
N ASN A 109 0.18 -12.07 26.41
CA ASN A 109 -0.18 -12.63 27.70
C ASN A 109 0.64 -13.89 28.01
N VAL A 110 0.81 -14.78 27.03
CA VAL A 110 1.65 -15.97 27.15
C VAL A 110 3.11 -15.59 27.44
N LEU A 111 3.66 -14.60 26.73
CA LEU A 111 5.02 -14.13 26.95
C LEU A 111 5.19 -13.50 28.34
N LYS A 112 4.22 -12.71 28.80
CA LYS A 112 4.22 -12.14 30.16
C LYS A 112 4.21 -13.23 31.23
N LYS A 113 3.36 -14.25 31.10
CA LYS A 113 3.33 -15.39 32.03
C LYS A 113 4.67 -16.12 32.07
N LYS A 114 5.24 -16.42 30.90
CA LYS A 114 6.58 -17.05 30.81
C LYS A 114 7.67 -16.20 31.47
N LEU A 115 7.63 -14.89 31.32
CA LEU A 115 8.58 -13.99 32.00
C LEU A 115 8.41 -14.03 33.51
N GLU A 116 7.19 -14.02 34.03
CA GLU A 116 6.95 -14.15 35.47
C GLU A 116 7.39 -15.51 36.01
N GLU A 117 7.12 -16.60 35.30
CA GLU A 117 7.62 -17.95 35.65
C GLU A 117 9.15 -18.05 35.65
N LEU A 118 9.83 -17.37 34.72
CA LEU A 118 11.29 -17.34 34.69
C LEU A 118 11.85 -16.49 35.83
N LYS A 119 11.24 -15.33 36.11
CA LYS A 119 11.65 -14.49 37.25
C LYS A 119 11.50 -15.21 38.58
N THR A 120 10.45 -16.01 38.77
CA THR A 120 10.25 -16.79 40.00
C THR A 120 11.21 -17.98 40.11
N LYS A 121 11.72 -18.51 38.99
CA LYS A 121 12.74 -19.58 38.97
C LYS A 121 14.17 -19.08 39.18
N ILE A 122 14.45 -17.82 38.86
CA ILE A 122 15.76 -17.19 39.04
C ILE A 122 15.95 -16.64 40.47
N ARG A 123 14.85 -16.45 41.21
CA ARG A 123 14.84 -16.00 42.60
C ARG A 123 14.90 -17.17 43.58
#